data_AF-G7Z7L7-F1
#
_entry.id   AF-G7Z7L7-F1
#
_cell.length_a   1.000
_cell.length_b   1.000
_cell.length_c   1.000
_cell.angle_alpha   90.00
_cell.angle_beta   90.00
_cell.angle_gamma   90.00
#
_symmetry.space_group_name_H-M   'P 1'
#
loop_
_entity.id
_entity.type
_entity.pdbx_description
1 polymer ?
#
loop_
_entity_poly.entity_id
_entity_poly.type
_entity_poly.pdbx_seq_one_letter_code
_entity_poly.pdbx_strand_id
1 'polypeptide(L)' 'MEPYIWDSLKEICERERLSLNEICSRIDERRGEANLTASIRVFIVSYFRTAIGNRGFSEDGPSPLLRKALDDAVPMD' A
#
# COMPACT_ATOMS: atom_id res chain seq x y z
N MET A 1 12.68 -9.47 2.25
CA MET A 1 11.22 -9.71 2.23
C MET A 1 10.95 -11.00 1.48
N GLU A 2 9.99 -11.79 1.93
CA GLU A 2 9.59 -13.01 1.23
C GLU A 2 9.04 -12.72 -0.18
N PRO A 3 9.24 -13.62 -1.16
CA PRO A 3 8.76 -13.45 -2.55
C PRO A 3 7.28 -13.10 -2.65
N TYR A 4 6.44 -13.76 -1.84
CA TYR A 4 4.99 -13.56 -1.83
C TYR A 4 4.60 -12.11 -1.48
N ILE A 5 5.33 -11.46 -0.57
CA ILE A 5 5.09 -10.06 -0.20
C ILE A 5 5.36 -9.13 -1.39
N TRP A 6 6.40 -9.42 -2.18
CA TRP A 6 6.71 -8.63 -3.37
C TRP A 6 5.69 -8.82 -4.49
N ASP A 7 5.19 -10.04 -4.70
CA ASP A 7 4.13 -10.26 -5.68
C ASP A 7 2.84 -9.55 -5.25
N SER A 8 2.44 -9.63 -3.98
CA SER A 8 1.31 -8.85 -3.47
C SER A 8 1.48 -7.34 -3.68
N LEU A 9 2.68 -6.81 -3.50
CA LEU A 9 2.95 -5.38 -3.76
C LEU A 9 2.83 -5.03 -5.25
N LYS A 10 3.32 -5.91 -6.15
CA LYS A 10 3.19 -5.71 -7.61
C LYS A 10 1.73 -5.74 -8.05
N GLU A 11 0.92 -6.64 -7.51
CA GLU A 11 -0.52 -6.67 -7.80
C GLU A 11 -1.18 -5.32 -7.45
N ILE A 12 -0.80 -4.71 -6.33
CA ILE A 12 -1.27 -3.37 -5.95
C ILE A 12 -0.75 -2.31 -6.94
N CYS A 13 0.53 -2.37 -7.32
CA CYS A 13 1.13 -1.46 -8.31
C CYS A 13 0.35 -1.47 -9.64
N GLU A 14 0.10 -2.66 -10.19
CA GLU A 14 -0.64 -2.84 -11.44
C GLU A 14 -2.07 -2.30 -11.33
N ARG A 15 -2.74 -2.60 -10.20
CA ARG A 15 -4.12 -2.19 -9.96
C ARG A 15 -4.28 -0.68 -9.79
N GLU A 16 -3.31 -0.03 -9.15
CA GLU A 16 -3.30 1.42 -8.94
C GLU A 16 -2.65 2.19 -10.09
N ARG A 17 -2.11 1.49 -11.10
CA ARG A 17 -1.33 2.06 -12.21
C ARG A 17 -0.17 2.93 -11.72
N LEU A 18 0.52 2.47 -10.68
CA LEU A 18 1.69 3.14 -10.10
C LEU A 18 2.90 2.22 -10.20
N SER A 19 4.08 2.81 -10.34
CA SER A 19 5.32 2.05 -10.26
C SER A 19 5.63 1.61 -8.82
N LEU A 20 6.42 0.55 -8.69
CA LEU A 20 6.95 0.10 -7.40
C LEU A 20 7.69 1.24 -6.67
N ASN A 21 8.46 2.04 -7.43
CA ASN A 21 9.17 3.18 -6.88
C ASN A 21 8.21 4.22 -6.30
N GLU A 22 7.15 4.58 -7.02
CA GLU A 22 6.16 5.54 -6.52
C GLU A 22 5.47 5.08 -5.24
N ILE A 23 5.08 3.80 -5.15
CA ILE A 23 4.46 3.28 -3.93
C ILE A 23 5.47 3.24 -2.79
N CYS A 24 6.69 2.75 -3.02
CA CYS A 24 7.75 2.73 -2.01
C CYS A 24 8.10 4.13 -1.51
N SER A 25 8.26 5.11 -2.39
CA SER A 25 8.50 6.51 -2.01
C SER A 25 7.36 7.05 -1.17
N ARG A 26 6.10 6.82 -1.55
CA ARG A 26 4.93 7.26 -0.79
C ARG A 26 4.81 6.64 0.59
N ILE A 27 5.31 5.41 0.77
CA ILE A 27 5.39 4.75 2.08
C ILE A 27 6.56 5.34 2.87
N ASP A 28 7.72 5.53 2.23
CA ASP A 28 8.92 6.09 2.82
C ASP A 28 8.72 7.52 3.36
N GLU A 29 7.97 8.34 2.63
CA GLU A 29 7.61 9.71 3.03
C GLU A 29 6.67 9.74 4.25
N ARG A 30 5.89 8.67 4.47
CA ARG A 30 4.87 8.61 5.53
C ARG A 30 5.30 7.82 6.77
N ARG A 31 6.20 6.85 6.62
CA ARG A 31 6.58 5.92 7.70
C ARG A 31 7.25 6.58 8.90
N GLY A 32 7.64 7.85 8.80
CA GLY A 32 8.45 8.51 9.82
C GLY A 32 9.76 7.76 10.04
N GLU A 33 10.07 7.42 11.28
CA GLU A 33 11.26 6.64 11.64
C GLU A 33 11.07 5.12 11.56
N ALA A 34 9.84 4.64 11.28
CA ALA A 34 9.54 3.22 11.23
C ALA A 34 10.26 2.52 10.07
N ASN A 35 10.61 1.23 10.23
CA ASN A 35 11.34 0.49 9.19
C ASN A 35 10.52 0.31 7.90
N LEU A 36 11.10 0.67 6.75
CA LEU A 36 10.43 0.59 5.44
C LEU A 36 9.81 -0.78 5.14
N THR A 37 10.52 -1.87 5.48
CA THR A 37 10.00 -3.24 5.26
C THR A 37 8.79 -3.53 6.15
N ALA A 38 8.78 -3.04 7.38
CA ALA A 38 7.62 -3.19 8.26
C ALA A 38 6.42 -2.39 7.73
N SER A 39 6.64 -1.13 7.32
CA SER A 39 5.60 -0.28 6.76
C SER A 39 5.02 -0.83 5.46
N ILE A 40 5.84 -1.43 4.58
CA ILE A 40 5.35 -2.11 3.37
C ILE A 40 4.43 -3.28 3.72
N ARG A 41 4.77 -4.09 4.73
CA ARG A 41 3.91 -5.21 5.16
C ARG A 41 2.57 -4.71 5.69
N VAL A 42 2.56 -3.66 6.51
CA VAL A 42 1.33 -3.04 7.03
C VAL A 42 0.49 -2.45 5.89
N PHE A 43 1.12 -1.73 4.96
CA PHE A 43 0.49 -1.20 3.76
C PHE A 43 -0.26 -2.28 2.96
N ILE A 44 0.42 -3.39 2.64
CA ILE A 44 -0.17 -4.49 1.85
C ILE A 44 -1.40 -5.06 2.57
N VAL A 45 -1.27 -5.36 3.87
CA VAL A 45 -2.37 -5.94 4.65
C VAL A 45 -3.55 -4.97 4.74
N SER A 46 -3.29 -3.67 4.98
CA SER A 46 -4.36 -2.67 5.02
C SER A 46 -5.06 -2.52 3.68
N TYR A 47 -4.31 -2.49 2.57
CA TYR A 47 -4.86 -2.36 1.23
C TYR A 47 -5.85 -3.50 0.94
N PHE A 48 -5.43 -4.75 1.12
CA PHE A 48 -6.30 -5.91 0.85
C PHE A 48 -7.47 -6.01 1.83
N ARG A 49 -7.27 -5.71 3.12
CA ARG A 49 -8.36 -5.69 4.10
C ARG A 49 -9.43 -4.66 3.75
N THR A 50 -9.02 -3.48 3.28
CA THR A 50 -9.94 -2.42 2.85
C THR A 50 -10.62 -2.80 1.53
N ALA A 51 -9.91 -3.44 0.59
CA ALA A 51 -10.46 -3.91 -0.67
C ALA A 51 -11.56 -4.96 -0.50
N ILE A 52 -11.47 -5.81 0.53
CA ILE A 52 -12.50 -6.81 0.85
C ILE A 52 -13.75 -6.14 1.45
N GLY A 53 -13.58 -5.09 2.26
CA GLY A 53 -14.68 -4.38 2.91
C GLY A 53 -15.40 -3.35 2.02
N ASN A 54 -14.73 -2.79 1.02
CA ASN A 54 -15.26 -1.72 0.18
C ASN A 54 -15.32 -2.17 -1.29
N ARG A 55 -16.52 -2.40 -1.85
CA ARG A 55 -16.73 -2.77 -3.27
C ARG A 55 -16.43 -1.63 -4.27
N GLY A 56 -15.87 -0.50 -3.83
CA GLY A 56 -15.60 0.66 -4.68
C GLY A 56 -14.19 0.63 -5.26
N PHE A 57 -14.09 0.22 -6.53
CA PHE A 57 -12.89 0.42 -7.36
C PHE A 57 -13.05 1.73 -8.13
N SER A 58 -11.97 2.49 -8.30
CA SER A 58 -11.95 3.69 -9.12
C SER A 58 -11.31 3.37 -10.47
N GLU A 59 -11.96 3.71 -11.59
CA GLU A 59 -11.43 3.47 -12.94
C GLU A 59 -10.49 4.57 -13.44
N ASP A 60 -10.50 5.74 -12.77
CA ASP A 60 -9.91 6.99 -13.26
C ASP A 60 -8.89 7.64 -12.29
N GLY A 61 -8.12 6.82 -11.55
CA GLY A 61 -7.04 7.33 -10.69
C GLY A 61 -6.76 6.47 -9.44
N PRO A 62 -5.82 6.90 -8.58
CA PRO A 62 -5.49 6.17 -7.36
C PRO A 62 -6.71 6.03 -6.46
N SER A 63 -7.01 4.80 -6.08
CA SER A 63 -8.25 4.44 -5.41
C SER A 63 -8.28 4.98 -3.97
N PRO A 64 -9.47 5.15 -3.37
CA PRO A 64 -9.59 5.45 -1.95
C PRO A 64 -8.95 4.36 -1.07
N LEU A 65 -8.78 3.13 -1.58
CA LEU A 65 -8.09 2.04 -0.91
C LEU A 65 -6.61 2.36 -0.72
N LEU A 66 -5.96 2.85 -1.78
CA LEU A 66 -4.55 3.23 -1.72
C LEU A 66 -4.33 4.34 -0.68
N ARG A 67 -5.18 5.37 -0.70
CA ARG A 67 -5.04 6.49 0.25
C ARG A 67 -5.20 6.03 1.70
N LYS A 68 -6.16 5.13 1.96
CA LYS A 68 -6.33 4.53 3.29
C LYS A 68 -5.16 3.64 3.69
N ALA A 69 -4.69 2.78 2.79
CA ALA A 69 -3.56 1.89 3.08
C ALA A 69 -2.28 2.67 3.39
N LEU A 70 -2.06 3.81 2.72
CA LEU A 70 -0.92 4.69 2.97
C LEU A 70 -1.00 5.40 4.33
N ASP A 71 -2.20 5.72 4.79
CA ASP A 71 -2.45 6.27 6.14
C ASP A 71 -2.19 5.19 7.21
N ASP A 72 -2.76 4.00 7.02
CA ASP A 72 -2.57 2.86 7.92
C ASP A 72 -1.10 2.35 7.95
N ALA A 73 -0.30 2.62 6.91
CA ALA A 73 1.11 2.21 6.82
C ALA A 73 2.04 2.98 7.78
N VAL A 74 1.53 4.05 8.39
CA VAL A 74 2.19 4.76 9.48
C VAL A 74 1.86 4.00 10.77
N PRO A 75 2.84 3.38 11.44
CA PRO A 75 2.57 2.86 12.76
C PRO A 75 2.19 4.04 13.66
N MET A 76 1.02 3.96 14.31
CA MET A 76 0.76 4.77 15.49
C MET A 76 1.87 4.44 16.50
N ASP A 77 2.54 5.49 17.00
CA ASP A 77 3.53 5.46 18.08
C ASP A 77 3.23 4.40 19.15
#